data_AF-A0A3D1TXJ7-F1
#
_entry.id   AF-A0A3D1TXJ7-F1
#
_cell.length_a   1.000
_cell.length_b   1.000
_cell.length_c   1.000
_cell.angle_alpha   90.00
_cell.angle_beta   90.00
_cell.angle_gamma   90.00
#
_symmetry.space_group_name_H-M   'P 1'
#
loop_
_entity.id
_entity.type
_entity.pdbx_description
1 polymer ?
#
loop_
_entity_poly.entity_id
_entity_poly.type
_entity_poly.pdbx_seq_one_letter_code
_entity_poly.pdbx_strand_id
1 'polypeptide(L)'
;MIICDTIRAINIGSVPVAAAFGHLTVGQLYVTALVEGTAFVFFNVAEVAALPRVVDKSQIPDASSQNQAAQAGTALISPPLGGFIFQALGHTIPFLIDAVSYTASVLSLFLIKTEFQLERTAEPRRLWVEIWEGVTWLWKQPLIRFMTFLTGGLNFAGNATFLILLILAKQRGA
;
A
#
# COMPACT_ATOMS: atom_id res chain seq x y z
N MET A 1 8.94 0.24 7.49
CA MET A 1 9.15 0.55 6.06
C MET A 1 10.05 -0.46 5.38
N ILE A 2 11.36 -0.50 5.65
CA ILE A 2 12.32 -1.38 4.97
C ILE A 2 11.89 -2.86 4.99
N ILE A 3 11.50 -3.38 6.17
CA ILE A 3 11.02 -4.78 6.30
C ILE A 3 9.75 -5.01 5.46
N CYS A 4 8.81 -4.07 5.47
CA CYS A 4 7.56 -4.17 4.71
C CYS A 4 7.84 -4.21 3.20
N ASP A 5 8.67 -3.31 2.69
CA ASP A 5 9.01 -3.26 1.27
C ASP A 5 9.85 -4.47 0.84
N THR A 6 10.70 -4.99 1.73
CA THR A 6 11.45 -6.22 1.48
C THR A 6 10.51 -7.42 1.39
N ILE A 7 9.54 -7.54 2.30
CA ILE A 7 8.50 -8.57 2.25
C ILE A 7 7.69 -8.45 0.94
N ARG A 8 7.30 -7.23 0.55
CA ARG A 8 6.54 -6.97 -0.69
C ARG A 8 7.35 -7.34 -1.92
N ALA A 9 8.63 -6.93 -2.00
CA ALA A 9 9.53 -7.26 -3.10
C ALA A 9 9.68 -8.78 -3.28
N ILE A 10 9.91 -9.52 -2.19
CA ILE A 10 10.05 -10.99 -2.23
C ILE A 10 8.72 -11.64 -2.62
N ASN A 11 7.62 -11.22 -2.00
CA ASN A 11 6.30 -11.78 -2.23
C ASN A 11 5.84 -11.60 -3.68
N ILE A 12 5.95 -10.38 -4.23
CA ILE A 12 5.58 -10.09 -5.62
C ILE A 12 6.58 -10.69 -6.60
N GLY A 13 7.87 -10.74 -6.27
CA GLY A 13 8.88 -11.44 -7.05
C GLY A 13 8.65 -12.95 -7.15
N SER A 14 7.90 -13.56 -6.22
CA SER A 14 7.55 -14.99 -6.29
C SER A 14 6.56 -15.32 -7.42
N VAL A 15 5.72 -14.36 -7.84
CA VAL A 15 4.70 -14.54 -8.88
C VAL A 15 5.32 -14.80 -10.25
N PRO A 16 6.25 -13.98 -10.77
CA PRO A 16 6.87 -14.23 -12.06
C PRO A 16 7.73 -15.51 -12.07
N VAL A 17 8.36 -15.85 -10.95
CA VAL A 17 9.09 -17.11 -10.79
C VAL A 17 8.14 -18.30 -10.91
N ALA A 18 7.04 -18.31 -10.16
CA ALA A 18 6.04 -19.37 -10.23
C ALA A 18 5.37 -19.48 -11.62
N ALA A 19 5.16 -18.34 -12.28
CA ALA A 19 4.68 -18.29 -13.66
C ALA A 19 5.67 -18.92 -14.65
N ALA A 20 6.97 -18.65 -14.50
CA ALA A 20 8.00 -19.25 -15.35
C ALA A 20 8.10 -20.77 -15.20
N PHE A 21 7.83 -21.31 -14.00
CA PHE A 21 7.76 -22.75 -13.76
C PHE A 21 6.40 -23.37 -14.10
N GLY A 22 5.41 -22.60 -14.56
CA GLY A 22 4.07 -23.11 -14.91
C GLY A 22 3.22 -23.55 -13.71
N HIS A 23 3.62 -23.21 -12.48
CA HIS A 23 2.94 -23.59 -11.23
C HIS A 23 2.08 -22.45 -10.66
N LEU A 24 1.78 -21.42 -11.46
CA LEU A 24 1.00 -20.28 -11.00
C LEU A 24 -0.44 -20.71 -10.68
N THR A 25 -0.78 -20.69 -9.40
CA THR A 25 -2.12 -21.01 -8.92
C THR A 25 -2.85 -19.76 -8.46
N VAL A 26 -4.18 -19.76 -8.60
CA VAL A 26 -5.04 -18.69 -8.06
C VAL A 26 -4.87 -18.59 -6.54
N GLY A 27 -4.62 -19.73 -5.86
CA GLY A 27 -4.32 -19.77 -4.43
C GLY A 27 -3.08 -18.95 -4.05
N GLN A 28 -1.99 -19.06 -4.83
CA GLN A 28 -0.80 -18.24 -4.62
C GLN A 28 -1.11 -16.75 -4.77
N LEU A 29 -1.89 -16.36 -5.79
CA LEU A 29 -2.26 -14.95 -5.98
C LEU A 29 -3.06 -14.40 -4.79
N TYR A 30 -3.95 -15.20 -4.19
CA TYR A 30 -4.65 -14.79 -2.97
C TYR A 30 -3.71 -14.59 -1.79
N VAL A 31 -2.75 -15.50 -1.58
CA VAL A 31 -1.74 -15.37 -0.52
C VAL A 31 -0.89 -14.13 -0.76
N THR A 32 -0.42 -13.92 -2.00
CA THR A 32 0.36 -12.74 -2.36
C THR A 32 -0.42 -11.46 -2.12
N ALA A 33 -1.69 -11.39 -2.52
CA ALA A 33 -2.54 -10.22 -2.27
C ALA A 33 -2.77 -9.97 -0.77
N LEU A 34 -2.94 -11.02 0.03
CA LEU A 34 -3.11 -10.89 1.47
C LEU A 34 -1.84 -10.33 2.15
N VAL A 35 -0.68 -10.86 1.79
CA VAL A 35 0.62 -10.42 2.32
C VAL A 35 0.92 -8.99 1.87
N GLU A 36 0.64 -8.67 0.61
CA GLU A 36 0.79 -7.33 0.05
C GLU A 36 -0.07 -6.32 0.81
N GLY A 37 -1.37 -6.57 0.96
CA GLY A 37 -2.28 -5.65 1.65
C GLY A 37 -1.91 -5.47 3.12
N THR A 38 -1.47 -6.54 3.79
CA THR A 38 -1.00 -6.47 5.18
C THR A 38 0.24 -5.58 5.29
N ALA A 39 1.26 -5.83 4.45
CA ALA A 39 2.48 -5.05 4.43
C ALA A 39 2.23 -3.59 4.04
N PHE A 40 1.29 -3.33 3.12
CA PHE A 40 0.88 -2.00 2.71
C PHE A 40 0.31 -1.19 3.87
N VAL A 41 -0.56 -1.78 4.69
CA VAL A 41 -1.13 -1.08 5.87
C VAL A 41 -0.01 -0.65 6.84
N PHE A 42 0.92 -1.55 7.16
CA PHE A 42 2.05 -1.20 8.02
C PHE A 42 2.96 -0.15 7.39
N PHE A 43 3.19 -0.22 6.08
CA PHE A 43 3.98 0.77 5.35
C PHE A 43 3.32 2.14 5.41
N ASN A 44 2.02 2.23 5.13
CA ASN A 44 1.29 3.50 5.10
C ASN A 44 1.25 4.18 6.47
N VAL A 45 1.02 3.42 7.54
CA VAL A 45 1.08 3.96 8.91
C VAL A 45 2.48 4.48 9.22
N ALA A 46 3.53 3.75 8.81
CA ALA A 46 4.89 4.21 8.98
C ALA A 46 5.18 5.47 8.16
N GLU A 47 4.70 5.56 6.92
CA GLU A 47 4.88 6.69 5.99
C GLU A 47 4.35 7.99 6.59
N VAL A 48 3.10 7.96 7.05
CA VAL A 48 2.47 9.11 7.70
C VAL A 48 3.21 9.50 8.97
N ALA A 49 3.69 8.53 9.76
CA ALA A 49 4.43 8.79 10.98
C ALA A 49 5.87 9.31 10.73
N ALA A 50 6.46 9.01 9.57
CA ALA A 50 7.80 9.44 9.20
C ALA A 50 7.82 10.86 8.64
N LEU A 51 6.75 11.32 8.00
CA LEU A 51 6.71 12.62 7.32
C LEU A 51 7.13 13.80 8.23
N PRO A 52 6.59 13.98 9.45
CA PRO A 52 7.00 15.05 10.36
C PRO A 52 8.43 14.92 10.91
N ARG A 53 9.11 13.80 10.66
CA ARG A 53 10.50 13.54 11.08
C ARG A 53 11.52 13.89 10.00
N VAL A 54 11.08 13.96 8.75
CA VAL A 54 11.95 14.26 7.59
C VAL A 54 11.90 15.73 7.23
N VAL A 55 10.77 16.40 7.50
CA VAL A 55 10.57 17.82 7.19
C VAL A 55 10.29 18.64 8.45
N ASP A 56 10.68 19.90 8.44
CA ASP A 56 10.34 20.84 9.52
C ASP A 56 8.82 20.99 9.65
N LYS A 57 8.34 21.27 10.87
CA LYS A 57 6.89 21.39 11.16
C LYS A 57 6.17 22.41 10.27
N SER A 58 6.86 23.46 9.85
CA SER A 58 6.33 24.48 8.93
C SER A 58 6.12 23.96 7.50
N GLN A 59 6.83 22.92 7.10
CA GLN A 59 6.80 22.33 5.75
C GLN A 59 5.88 21.11 5.64
N ILE A 60 5.30 20.63 6.74
CA ILE A 60 4.38 19.48 6.73
C ILE A 60 3.21 19.67 5.75
N PRO A 61 2.54 20.84 5.67
CA PRO A 61 1.46 21.04 4.70
C PRO A 61 1.96 20.92 3.25
N ASP A 62 3.11 21.53 2.95
CA ASP A 62 3.71 21.51 1.61
C ASP A 62 4.12 20.08 1.23
N ALA A 63 4.83 19.37 2.11
CA ALA A 63 5.27 18.00 1.88
C ALA A 63 4.07 17.04 1.72
N SER A 64 3.01 17.21 2.52
CA SER A 64 1.78 16.42 2.41
C SER A 64 1.03 16.71 1.09
N SER A 65 1.01 17.97 0.65
CA SER A 65 0.40 18.34 -0.64
C SER A 65 1.15 17.75 -1.83
N GLN A 66 2.49 17.72 -1.78
CA GLN A 66 3.31 17.07 -2.80
C GLN A 66 3.06 15.56 -2.85
N ASN A 67 2.96 14.90 -1.70
CA ASN A 67 2.66 13.47 -1.66
C ASN A 67 1.25 13.18 -2.24
N GLN A 68 0.25 14.00 -1.90
CA GLN A 68 -1.09 13.88 -2.48
C GLN A 68 -1.08 14.12 -4.00
N ALA A 69 -0.31 15.09 -4.50
CA ALA A 69 -0.19 15.34 -5.93
C ALA A 69 0.45 14.14 -6.65
N ALA A 70 1.49 13.54 -6.07
CA ALA A 70 2.12 12.33 -6.61
C ALA A 70 1.15 11.14 -6.64
N GLN A 71 0.36 10.94 -5.58
CA GLN A 71 -0.66 9.90 -5.52
C GLN A 71 -1.76 10.12 -6.56
N ALA A 72 -2.25 11.34 -6.72
CA ALA A 72 -3.24 11.68 -7.73
C ALA A 72 -2.73 11.45 -9.15
N GLY A 73 -1.47 11.84 -9.43
CA GLY A 73 -0.81 11.56 -10.71
C GLY A 73 -0.70 10.06 -10.98
N THR A 74 -0.32 9.28 -9.97
CA THR A 74 -0.21 7.82 -10.07
C THR A 74 -1.58 7.17 -10.30
N ALA A 75 -2.62 7.62 -9.61
CA ALA A 75 -3.98 7.12 -9.78
C ALA A 75 -4.54 7.37 -11.19
N LEU A 76 -4.14 8.46 -11.83
CA LEU A 76 -4.54 8.78 -13.20
C LEU A 76 -3.80 7.95 -14.25
N ILE A 77 -2.49 7.76 -14.05
CA ILE A 77 -1.60 7.13 -15.05
C ILE A 77 -1.62 5.60 -14.92
N SER A 78 -1.83 5.06 -13.72
CA SER A 78 -1.69 3.62 -13.46
C SER A 78 -2.69 2.73 -14.21
N PRO A 79 -4.00 3.06 -14.37
CA PRO A 79 -4.90 2.18 -15.12
C PRO A 79 -4.55 2.03 -16.61
N PRO A 80 -4.37 3.12 -17.41
CA PRO A 80 -4.04 2.98 -18.82
C PRO A 80 -2.63 2.37 -19.02
N LEU A 81 -1.66 2.76 -18.19
CA LEU A 81 -0.31 2.22 -18.27
C LEU A 81 -0.26 0.73 -17.89
N GLY A 82 -0.96 0.36 -16.81
CA GLY A 82 -1.04 -1.03 -16.34
C GLY A 82 -1.72 -1.94 -17.36
N GLY A 83 -2.84 -1.49 -17.94
CA GLY A 83 -3.52 -2.23 -19.01
C GLY A 83 -2.64 -2.40 -20.25
N PHE A 84 -1.96 -1.34 -20.69
CA PHE A 84 -1.04 -1.39 -21.83
C PHE A 84 0.12 -2.37 -21.60
N ILE A 85 0.80 -2.28 -20.45
CA ILE A 85 1.92 -3.18 -20.11
C ILE A 85 1.43 -4.63 -20.06
N PHE A 86 0.30 -4.88 -19.41
CA PHE A 86 -0.26 -6.22 -19.28
C PHE A 86 -0.61 -6.84 -20.64
N GLN A 87 -1.21 -6.07 -21.54
CA GLN A 87 -1.62 -6.54 -22.86
C GLN A 87 -0.46 -6.64 -23.86
N ALA A 88 0.46 -5.68 -23.88
CA ALA A 88 1.51 -5.59 -24.88
C ALA A 88 2.78 -6.36 -24.51
N LEU A 89 3.17 -6.36 -23.24
CA LEU A 89 4.43 -6.97 -22.76
C LEU A 89 4.20 -8.33 -22.08
N GLY A 90 2.94 -8.67 -21.78
CA GLY A 90 2.52 -9.96 -21.24
C GLY A 90 2.23 -9.95 -19.74
N HIS A 91 1.50 -10.98 -19.31
CA HIS A 91 0.90 -11.08 -17.96
C HIS A 91 1.90 -11.01 -16.79
N THR A 92 3.15 -11.41 -17.02
CA THR A 92 4.17 -11.54 -15.98
C THR A 92 5.00 -10.26 -15.77
N ILE A 93 5.06 -9.40 -16.78
CA ILE A 93 5.91 -8.20 -16.77
C ILE A 93 5.47 -7.15 -15.74
N PRO A 94 4.17 -6.87 -15.52
CA PRO A 94 3.73 -5.93 -14.47
C PRO A 94 4.26 -6.30 -13.08
N PHE A 95 4.25 -7.59 -12.74
CA PHE A 95 4.76 -8.07 -11.44
C PHE A 95 6.28 -7.90 -11.31
N LEU A 96 7.03 -8.02 -12.40
CA LEU A 96 8.47 -7.74 -12.40
C LEU A 96 8.76 -6.25 -12.22
N ILE A 97 8.02 -5.38 -12.92
CA ILE A 97 8.16 -3.93 -12.78
C ILE A 97 7.86 -3.52 -11.33
N ASP A 98 6.83 -4.12 -10.73
CA ASP A 98 6.46 -3.86 -9.34
C ASP A 98 7.54 -4.36 -8.36
N ALA A 99 8.09 -5.57 -8.56
CA ALA A 99 9.21 -6.08 -7.77
C ALA A 99 10.46 -5.17 -7.83
N VAL A 100 10.80 -4.67 -9.03
CA VAL A 100 11.91 -3.71 -9.22
C VAL A 100 11.62 -2.40 -8.49
N SER A 101 10.37 -1.93 -8.52
CA SER A 101 9.96 -0.70 -7.85
C SER A 101 10.08 -0.80 -6.32
N TYR A 102 9.67 -1.93 -5.72
CA TYR A 102 9.90 -2.17 -4.29
C TYR A 102 11.39 -2.26 -3.95
N THR A 103 12.19 -2.88 -4.81
CA THR A 103 13.64 -2.96 -4.61
C THR A 103 14.28 -1.58 -4.64
N ALA A 104 13.86 -0.72 -5.57
CA ALA A 104 14.30 0.67 -5.63
C ALA A 104 13.85 1.47 -4.40
N SER A 105 12.66 1.21 -3.87
CA SER A 105 12.18 1.81 -2.61
C SER A 105 13.07 1.39 -1.43
N VAL A 106 13.37 0.10 -1.28
CA VAL A 106 14.27 -0.41 -0.23
C VAL A 106 15.65 0.25 -0.32
N LEU A 107 16.24 0.34 -1.52
CA LEU A 107 17.53 0.99 -1.73
C LEU A 107 17.48 2.47 -1.35
N SER A 108 16.41 3.17 -1.76
CA SER A 108 16.20 4.59 -1.44
C SER A 108 16.08 4.80 0.07
N LEU A 109 15.35 3.93 0.77
CA LEU A 109 15.24 3.97 2.23
C LEU A 109 16.58 3.71 2.93
N PHE A 110 17.42 2.81 2.40
CA PHE A 110 18.78 2.60 2.93
C PHE A 110 19.71 3.80 2.71
N LEU A 111 19.49 4.58 1.65
CA LEU A 111 20.24 5.81 1.36
C LEU A 111 19.86 6.97 2.28
N ILE A 112 18.66 6.95 2.87
CA ILE A 112 18.23 7.98 3.83
C ILE A 112 18.95 7.76 5.17
N LYS A 113 19.87 8.66 5.49
CA LYS A 113 20.67 8.66 6.75
C LYS A 113 19.92 9.23 7.96
N THR A 114 18.65 9.57 7.84
CA THR A 114 17.87 10.16 8.93
C THR A 114 17.44 9.08 9.92
N GLU A 115 17.70 9.29 11.21
CA GLU A 115 17.21 8.40 12.26
C GLU A 115 15.69 8.53 12.39
N PHE A 116 14.98 7.57 11.80
CA PHE A 116 13.53 7.51 11.89
C PHE A 116 13.02 7.05 13.25
N GLN A 117 13.87 6.58 14.16
CA GLN A 117 13.47 6.07 15.48
C GLN A 117 13.86 7.07 16.57
N LEU A 118 12.88 7.58 17.32
CA LEU A 118 13.18 8.18 18.62
C LEU A 118 13.71 7.09 19.54
N GLU A 119 14.66 7.45 20.41
CA GLU A 119 15.08 6.62 21.53
C GLU A 119 13.82 6.18 22.29
N ARG A 120 13.53 4.87 22.21
CA ARG A 120 12.28 4.31 22.72
C ARG A 120 12.35 4.33 24.24
N THR A 121 11.87 5.42 24.85
CA THR A 121 11.85 5.62 26.31
C THR A 121 10.86 4.71 27.04
N ALA A 122 9.92 4.10 26.32
CA ALA A 122 8.94 3.18 26.88
C ALA A 122 9.25 1.72 26.54
N GLU A 123 9.08 0.82 27.51
CA GLU A 123 9.27 -0.62 27.30
C GLU A 123 8.47 -1.15 26.09
N PRO A 124 8.99 -2.15 25.37
CA PRO A 124 8.31 -2.77 24.26
C PRO A 124 6.99 -3.40 24.71
N ARG A 125 5.88 -2.68 24.49
CA ARG A 125 4.52 -3.23 24.68
C ARG A 125 4.19 -4.17 23.51
N ARG A 126 3.31 -5.13 23.80
CA ARG A 126 2.78 -6.05 22.79
C ARG A 126 1.88 -5.28 21.83
N LEU A 127 2.15 -5.38 20.53
CA LEU A 127 1.39 -4.69 19.47
C LEU A 127 -0.13 -4.91 19.58
N TRP A 128 -0.56 -6.12 19.93
CA TRP A 128 -1.98 -6.44 20.13
C TRP A 128 -2.65 -5.59 21.22
N VAL A 129 -1.92 -5.22 22.27
CA VAL A 129 -2.44 -4.37 23.35
C VAL A 129 -2.60 -2.94 22.85
N GLU A 130 -1.62 -2.41 22.12
CA GLU A 130 -1.68 -1.06 21.53
C GLU A 130 -2.83 -0.96 20.50
N ILE A 131 -3.01 -1.99 19.66
CA ILE A 131 -4.13 -2.08 18.71
C ILE A 131 -5.47 -2.06 19.47
N TRP A 132 -5.60 -2.87 20.53
CA TRP A 132 -6.85 -2.95 21.29
C TRP A 132 -7.17 -1.66 22.05
N GLU A 133 -6.16 -0.99 22.61
CA GLU A 133 -6.30 0.33 23.21
C GLU A 133 -6.80 1.35 22.18
N GLY A 134 -6.21 1.37 20.97
CA GLY A 134 -6.61 2.26 19.88
C GLY A 134 -8.05 2.00 19.41
N VAL A 135 -8.41 0.74 19.23
CA VAL A 135 -9.79 0.34 18.88
C VAL A 135 -10.76 0.76 19.97
N THR A 136 -10.45 0.46 21.23
CA THR A 136 -11.32 0.81 22.38
C THR A 136 -11.49 2.33 22.49
N TRP A 137 -10.43 3.11 22.27
CA TRP A 137 -10.48 4.56 22.25
C TRP A 137 -11.36 5.10 21.10
N LEU A 138 -11.19 4.56 19.89
CA LEU A 138 -11.99 4.93 18.72
C LEU A 138 -13.48 4.67 18.96
N TRP A 139 -13.83 3.55 19.59
CA TRP A 139 -15.22 3.21 19.92
C TRP A 139 -15.85 4.13 20.97
N LYS A 140 -15.04 4.73 21.86
CA LYS A 140 -15.49 5.69 22.88
C LYS A 140 -15.75 7.08 22.32
N GLN A 141 -15.17 7.43 21.16
CA GLN A 141 -15.28 8.77 20.58
C GLN A 141 -16.34 8.79 19.46
N PRO A 142 -17.53 9.39 19.67
CA PRO A 142 -18.63 9.31 18.72
C PRO A 142 -18.32 9.96 17.36
N LEU A 143 -17.56 11.06 17.34
CA LEU A 143 -17.15 11.75 16.11
C LEU A 143 -16.18 10.91 15.28
N ILE A 144 -15.14 10.36 15.92
CA ILE A 144 -14.14 9.52 15.22
C ILE A 144 -14.80 8.24 14.71
N ARG A 145 -15.63 7.59 15.52
CA ARG A 145 -16.41 6.42 15.09
C ARG A 145 -17.24 6.72 13.86
N PHE A 146 -17.98 7.84 13.85
CA PHE A 146 -18.79 8.24 12.70
C PHE A 146 -17.92 8.48 11.45
N MET A 147 -16.82 9.21 11.58
CA MET A 147 -15.87 9.43 10.48
C MET A 147 -15.30 8.11 9.96
N THR A 148 -14.90 7.18 10.82
CA THR A 148 -14.39 5.87 10.41
C THR A 148 -15.42 5.07 9.63
N PHE A 149 -16.68 5.02 10.07
CA PHE A 149 -17.74 4.34 9.33
C PHE A 149 -18.05 5.03 7.99
N LEU A 150 -18.07 6.37 7.97
CA LEU A 150 -18.30 7.13 6.76
C LEU A 150 -17.18 6.89 5.73
N THR A 151 -15.92 7.04 6.14
CA THR A 151 -14.76 6.81 5.28
C THR A 151 -14.66 5.35 4.84
N GLY A 152 -14.93 4.39 5.73
CA GLY A 152 -14.98 2.97 5.39
C GLY A 152 -16.07 2.66 4.37
N GLY A 153 -17.27 3.21 4.58
CA GLY A 153 -18.39 3.07 3.64
C GLY A 153 -18.10 3.69 2.28
N LEU A 154 -17.49 4.88 2.24
CA LEU A 154 -17.07 5.53 1.00
C LEU A 154 -16.01 4.72 0.25
N ASN A 155 -14.99 4.21 0.95
CA ASN A 155 -13.96 3.36 0.34
C ASN A 155 -14.57 2.07 -0.22
N PHE A 156 -15.49 1.44 0.53
CA PHE A 156 -16.18 0.25 0.07
C PHE A 156 -17.02 0.53 -1.18
N ALA A 157 -17.81 1.60 -1.17
CA ALA A 157 -18.64 2.00 -2.31
C ALA A 157 -17.78 2.35 -3.53
N GLY A 158 -16.66 3.07 -3.34
CA GLY A 158 -15.72 3.42 -4.42
C GLY A 158 -15.11 2.18 -5.09
N ASN A 159 -14.57 1.26 -4.29
CA ASN A 159 -13.98 0.01 -4.79
C ASN A 159 -15.04 -0.89 -5.46
N ALA A 160 -16.23 -1.01 -4.87
CA ALA A 160 -17.34 -1.78 -5.44
C ALA A 160 -17.78 -1.20 -6.79
N THR A 161 -17.86 0.13 -6.91
CA THR A 161 -18.22 0.80 -8.16
C THR A 161 -17.22 0.51 -9.26
N PHE A 162 -15.92 0.54 -8.95
CA PHE A 162 -14.86 0.22 -9.92
C PHE A 162 -14.99 -1.23 -10.44
N LEU A 163 -15.24 -2.19 -9.54
CA LEU A 163 -15.43 -3.60 -9.91
C LEU A 163 -16.69 -3.81 -10.77
N ILE A 164 -17.80 -3.14 -10.43
CA ILE A 164 -19.04 -3.19 -11.22
C ILE A 164 -18.82 -2.61 -12.61
N LEU A 165 -18.14 -1.46 -12.72
CA LEU A 165 -17.82 -0.85 -14.01
C LEU A 165 -16.97 -1.78 -14.88
N LEU A 166 -15.99 -2.45 -14.30
CA LEU A 166 -15.13 -3.40 -15.02
C LEU A 166 -15.91 -4.61 -15.52
N ILE A 167 -16.79 -5.17 -14.68
CA ILE A 167 -17.68 -6.28 -15.08
C ILE A 167 -18.65 -5.83 -16.17
N LEU A 168 -19.24 -4.64 -16.04
CA LEU A 168 -20.18 -4.10 -17.03
C LEU A 168 -19.49 -3.80 -18.37
N ALA A 169 -18.26 -3.28 -18.34
CA ALA A 169 -17.44 -3.07 -19.52
C ALA A 169 -17.18 -4.40 -20.25
N LYS A 170 -16.78 -5.44 -19.50
CA LYS A 170 -16.59 -6.79 -20.03
C LYS A 170 -17.87 -7.39 -20.61
N GLN A 171 -19.02 -7.20 -19.96
CA GLN A 171 -20.33 -7.65 -20.46
C GLN A 171 -20.77 -6.91 -21.73
N ARG A 172 -20.35 -5.66 -21.91
CA ARG A 172 -20.62 -4.85 -23.11
C ARG A 172 -19.58 -5.02 -24.22
N GLY A 173 -18.62 -5.94 -24.05
CA GLY A 173 -17.68 -6.34 -25.09
C GLY A 173 -16.48 -5.39 -25.29
N ALA A 174 -16.16 -4.58 -24.28
CA ALA A 174 -14.94 -3.77 -24.22
C ALA A 174 -13.79 -4.52 -23.50
#